data_AF-A0A7V9BYF8-F1
#
_entry.id   AF-A0A7V9BYF8-F1
#
_cell.length_a   1.000
_cell.length_b   1.000
_cell.length_c   1.000
_cell.angle_alpha   90.00
_cell.angle_beta   90.00
_cell.angle_gamma   90.00
#
_symmetry.space_group_name_H-M   'P 1'
#
loop_
_entity.id
_entity.type
_entity.pdbx_description
1 polymer ?
#
loop_
_entity_poly.entity_id
_entity_poly.type
_entity_poly.pdbx_seq_one_letter_code
_entity_poly.pdbx_strand_id
1 'polypeptide(L)'
;MAVTDGEFLLDGFTFLLAFAIVLPLGLLALVVLVLAGGRDIDTTGKRTFTLYVVTVSFVALFTALIASTAVVSSLTEKIKDDSSEEFNFDDEDFEDFEDEDFDFDTGGVSENDKVLRGVVQGALALLAAGAVLLFHHRRRREYSAEPGFDGSAAWRADRAYIYVVCFTAVLIFLFAAGFGSYNIFKLAGPGVFDSGDSSGVRKSALQELLTLAWLALAALGIFRYYWLQANPSAATDPAKAAPAKKAPAKKR
;
A
#
# COMPACT_ATOMS: atom_id res chain seq x y z
N MET A 1 -13.50 13.22 -31.94
CA MET A 1 -12.22 12.58 -31.58
C MET A 1 -12.47 11.85 -30.27
N ALA A 2 -12.82 10.57 -30.33
CA ALA A 2 -13.21 9.77 -29.17
C ALA A 2 -11.94 9.19 -28.55
N VAL A 3 -11.34 9.91 -27.60
CA VAL A 3 -10.34 9.34 -26.70
C VAL A 3 -11.08 8.39 -25.77
N THR A 4 -10.68 7.13 -25.81
CA THR A 4 -11.37 5.97 -25.29
C THR A 4 -11.44 5.95 -23.77
N ASP A 5 -12.65 6.06 -23.21
CA ASP A 5 -13.00 5.72 -21.82
C ASP A 5 -12.57 4.28 -21.43
N GLY A 6 -12.23 3.44 -22.42
CA GLY A 6 -11.78 2.06 -22.24
C GLY A 6 -10.33 1.89 -21.76
N GLU A 7 -9.42 2.84 -22.02
CA GLU A 7 -8.01 2.68 -21.61
C GLU A 7 -7.78 2.95 -20.12
N PHE A 8 -8.52 3.91 -19.54
CA PHE A 8 -8.48 4.18 -18.09
C PHE A 8 -9.02 2.99 -17.28
N LEU A 9 -10.04 2.30 -17.80
CA LEU A 9 -10.57 1.08 -17.20
C LEU A 9 -9.59 -0.07 -17.31
N LEU A 10 -8.81 -0.18 -18.40
CA LEU A 10 -7.81 -1.23 -18.56
C LEU A 10 -6.61 -1.06 -17.61
N ASP A 11 -6.08 0.16 -17.44
CA ASP A 11 -4.95 0.41 -16.52
C ASP A 11 -5.35 0.31 -15.04
N GLY A 12 -6.52 0.82 -14.68
CA GLY A 12 -7.10 0.61 -13.35
C GLY A 12 -7.39 -0.86 -13.08
N PHE A 13 -7.79 -1.62 -14.10
CA PHE A 13 -8.09 -3.05 -14.00
C PHE A 13 -6.83 -3.90 -13.80
N THR A 14 -5.70 -3.61 -14.45
CA THR A 14 -4.43 -4.32 -14.20
C THR A 14 -3.90 -4.08 -12.79
N PHE A 15 -4.00 -2.84 -12.30
CA PHE A 15 -3.66 -2.48 -10.93
C PHE A 15 -4.59 -3.19 -9.92
N LEU A 16 -5.90 -3.16 -10.15
CA LEU A 16 -6.88 -3.87 -9.34
C LEU A 16 -6.69 -5.39 -9.41
N LEU A 17 -6.32 -5.97 -10.55
CA LEU A 17 -6.03 -7.40 -10.70
C LEU A 17 -4.81 -7.83 -9.89
N ALA A 18 -3.72 -7.04 -9.94
CA ALA A 18 -2.53 -7.33 -9.14
C ALA A 18 -2.86 -7.34 -7.64
N PHE A 19 -3.65 -6.38 -7.17
CA PHE A 19 -4.12 -6.36 -5.77
C PHE A 19 -5.14 -7.47 -5.46
N ALA A 20 -6.07 -7.74 -6.36
CA ALA A 20 -7.08 -8.79 -6.24
C ALA A 20 -6.46 -10.19 -6.18
N ILE A 21 -5.23 -10.37 -6.67
CA ILE A 21 -4.49 -11.63 -6.57
C ILE A 21 -3.61 -11.63 -5.30
N VAL A 22 -2.82 -10.57 -5.08
CA VAL A 22 -1.82 -10.53 -4.01
C VAL A 22 -2.45 -10.53 -2.62
N LEU A 23 -3.57 -9.82 -2.43
CA LEU A 23 -4.23 -9.71 -1.13
C LEU A 23 -4.83 -11.05 -0.66
N PRO A 24 -5.62 -11.80 -1.46
CA PRO A 24 -6.09 -13.12 -1.06
C PRO A 24 -4.97 -14.14 -0.95
N LEU A 25 -3.89 -14.05 -1.74
CA LEU A 25 -2.70 -14.88 -1.54
C LEU A 25 -2.04 -14.64 -0.19
N GLY A 26 -1.88 -13.38 0.21
CA GLY A 26 -1.36 -13.02 1.52
C GLY A 26 -2.27 -13.49 2.65
N LEU A 27 -3.60 -13.36 2.48
CA LEU A 27 -4.58 -13.84 3.44
C LEU A 27 -4.60 -15.37 3.54
N LEU A 28 -4.51 -16.08 2.41
CA LEU A 28 -4.40 -17.53 2.37
C LEU A 28 -3.11 -17.99 3.05
N ALA A 29 -1.98 -17.33 2.76
CA ALA A 29 -0.72 -17.60 3.44
C ALA A 29 -0.83 -17.38 4.96
N LEU A 30 -1.53 -16.33 5.40
CA LEU A 30 -1.82 -16.09 6.82
C LEU A 30 -2.61 -17.25 7.42
N VAL A 31 -3.72 -17.63 6.79
CA VAL A 31 -4.58 -18.73 7.25
C VAL A 31 -3.80 -20.05 7.31
N VAL A 32 -3.04 -20.38 6.27
CA VAL A 32 -2.23 -21.61 6.22
C VAL A 32 -1.16 -21.61 7.31
N LEU A 33 -0.43 -20.51 7.51
CA LEU A 33 0.61 -20.46 8.56
C LEU A 33 0.00 -20.56 9.96
N VAL A 34 -1.14 -19.92 10.19
CA VAL A 34 -1.88 -19.95 11.45
C VAL A 34 -2.43 -21.34 11.76
N LEU A 35 -2.95 -22.04 10.76
CA LEU A 35 -3.45 -23.40 10.88
C LEU A 35 -2.31 -24.39 11.08
N ALA A 36 -1.21 -24.24 10.34
CA ALA A 36 -0.02 -25.08 10.46
C ALA A 36 0.67 -24.92 11.83
N GLY A 37 0.72 -23.70 12.38
CA GLY A 37 1.24 -23.43 13.73
C GLY A 37 0.28 -23.82 14.86
N GLY A 38 -0.89 -24.36 14.54
CA GLY A 38 -2.04 -24.46 15.41
C GLY A 38 -2.27 -25.77 16.15
N ARG A 39 -1.32 -26.71 16.11
CA ARG A 39 -1.50 -28.06 16.67
C ARG A 39 -1.37 -28.16 18.19
N ASP A 40 -0.99 -27.08 18.86
CA ASP A 40 -0.82 -27.07 20.31
C ASP A 40 -2.10 -26.63 21.03
N ILE A 41 -2.41 -27.30 22.14
CA ILE A 41 -3.56 -27.03 23.00
C ILE A 41 -3.32 -25.68 23.69
N ASP A 42 -4.12 -24.67 23.33
CA ASP A 42 -4.09 -23.35 23.98
C ASP A 42 -4.95 -23.38 25.25
N THR A 43 -4.33 -23.64 26.40
CA THR A 43 -5.00 -23.64 27.71
C THR A 43 -5.33 -22.23 28.21
N THR A 44 -4.76 -21.20 27.60
CA THR A 44 -4.81 -19.81 28.07
C THR A 44 -5.83 -18.96 27.30
N GLY A 45 -6.35 -19.45 26.17
CA GLY A 45 -7.28 -18.74 25.28
C GLY A 45 -6.67 -17.53 24.56
N LYS A 46 -5.38 -17.26 24.77
CA LYS A 46 -4.67 -16.08 24.24
C LYS A 46 -4.43 -16.20 22.74
N ARG A 47 -4.33 -17.42 22.19
CA ARG A 47 -4.09 -17.66 20.76
C ARG A 47 -5.22 -17.10 19.91
N THR A 48 -6.48 -17.41 20.25
CA THR A 48 -7.65 -16.94 19.48
C THR A 48 -7.69 -15.42 19.41
N PHE A 49 -7.42 -14.77 20.56
CA PHE A 49 -7.36 -13.32 20.62
C PHE A 49 -6.20 -12.76 19.76
N THR A 50 -5.00 -13.34 19.84
CA THR A 50 -3.87 -12.94 18.99
C THR A 50 -4.21 -13.11 17.51
N LEU A 51 -4.82 -14.23 17.12
CA LEU A 51 -5.25 -14.49 15.74
C LEU A 51 -6.21 -13.43 15.21
N TYR A 52 -7.19 -13.04 16.03
CA TYR A 52 -8.08 -11.94 15.69
C TYR A 52 -7.28 -10.64 15.45
N VAL A 53 -6.42 -10.24 16.39
CA VAL A 53 -5.65 -8.99 16.28
C VAL A 53 -4.74 -9.00 15.06
N VAL A 54 -3.98 -10.08 14.82
CA VAL A 54 -3.07 -10.14 13.67
C VAL A 54 -3.81 -10.16 12.33
N THR A 55 -4.97 -10.81 12.27
CA THR A 55 -5.79 -10.85 11.04
C THR A 55 -6.35 -9.47 10.73
N VAL A 56 -6.89 -8.78 11.73
CA VAL A 56 -7.41 -7.41 11.56
C VAL A 56 -6.29 -6.44 11.24
N SER A 57 -5.13 -6.54 11.90
CA SER A 57 -3.95 -5.73 11.58
C SER A 57 -3.46 -5.96 10.15
N PHE A 58 -3.45 -7.20 9.67
CA PHE A 58 -3.08 -7.53 8.30
C PHE A 58 -4.00 -6.81 7.30
N VAL A 59 -5.31 -6.97 7.45
CA VAL A 59 -6.28 -6.35 6.56
C VAL A 59 -6.18 -4.82 6.63
N ALA A 60 -6.13 -4.24 7.83
CA ALA A 60 -6.03 -2.80 8.00
C ALA A 60 -4.75 -2.22 7.39
N LEU A 61 -3.61 -2.91 7.51
CA LEU A 61 -2.34 -2.48 6.94
C LEU A 61 -2.38 -2.40 5.42
N PHE A 62 -2.87 -3.45 4.75
CA PHE A 62 -2.92 -3.46 3.29
C PHE A 62 -4.05 -2.59 2.73
N THR A 63 -5.16 -2.44 3.44
CA THR A 63 -6.18 -1.43 3.11
C THR A 63 -5.61 -0.01 3.20
N ALA A 64 -4.83 0.30 4.24
CA ALA A 64 -4.17 1.61 4.36
C ALA A 64 -3.16 1.84 3.23
N LEU A 65 -2.41 0.81 2.83
CA LEU A 65 -1.51 0.88 1.69
C LEU A 65 -2.26 1.21 0.38
N ILE A 66 -3.36 0.50 0.10
CA ILE A 66 -4.22 0.73 -1.08
C ILE A 66 -4.78 2.15 -1.05
N ALA A 67 -5.38 2.56 0.08
CA ALA A 67 -5.94 3.89 0.22
C ALA A 67 -4.89 4.99 0.04
N SER A 68 -3.67 4.82 0.57
CA SER A 68 -2.58 5.78 0.35
C SER A 68 -2.18 5.88 -1.11
N THR A 69 -2.19 4.76 -1.85
CA THR A 69 -1.85 4.74 -3.27
C THR A 69 -2.94 5.40 -4.10
N ALA A 70 -4.21 5.22 -3.75
CA ALA A 70 -5.34 5.92 -4.38
C ALA A 70 -5.27 7.44 -4.20
N VAL A 71 -4.88 7.91 -3.01
CA VAL A 71 -4.62 9.34 -2.77
C VAL A 71 -3.49 9.85 -3.66
N VAL A 72 -2.37 9.13 -3.73
CA VAL A 72 -1.24 9.53 -4.60
C VAL A 72 -1.65 9.53 -6.06
N SER A 73 -2.41 8.53 -6.52
CA SER A 73 -2.93 8.47 -7.90
C SER A 73 -3.82 9.66 -8.24
N SER A 74 -4.69 10.06 -7.31
CA SER A 74 -5.57 11.23 -7.51
C SER A 74 -4.77 12.54 -7.55
N LEU A 75 -3.69 12.63 -6.74
CA LEU A 75 -2.81 13.80 -6.74
C LEU A 75 -1.94 13.90 -7.99
N THR A 76 -1.48 12.76 -8.53
CA THR A 76 -0.65 12.73 -9.74
C THR A 76 -1.47 12.91 -11.01
N GLU A 77 -2.78 12.63 -10.99
CA GLU A 77 -3.70 12.93 -12.10
C GLU A 77 -3.67 14.41 -12.48
N LYS A 78 -3.54 15.32 -11.50
CA LYS A 78 -3.39 16.75 -11.77
C LYS A 78 -2.19 17.11 -12.65
N ILE A 79 -1.11 16.30 -12.62
CA ILE A 79 0.08 16.52 -13.47
C ILE A 79 -0.24 16.32 -14.96
N LYS A 80 -1.24 15.51 -15.27
CA LYS A 80 -1.69 15.27 -16.64
C LYS A 80 -2.46 16.48 -17.21
N ASP A 81 -3.12 17.25 -16.35
CA ASP A 81 -4.15 18.23 -16.70
C ASP A 81 -3.63 19.67 -16.87
N ASP A 82 -2.58 20.07 -16.13
CA ASP A 82 -2.01 21.44 -16.10
C ASP A 82 -1.32 21.91 -17.42
N SER A 83 -1.60 21.30 -18.57
CA SER A 83 -0.96 21.64 -19.85
C SER A 83 -1.86 21.57 -21.09
N SER A 84 -3.17 21.39 -20.90
CA SER A 84 -4.20 21.61 -21.92
C SER A 84 -4.90 22.96 -21.82
N GLU A 85 -4.47 23.85 -20.91
CA GLU A 85 -4.90 25.26 -20.94
C GLU A 85 -4.19 26.01 -22.07
N GLU A 86 -4.64 25.74 -23.30
CA GLU A 86 -4.72 26.79 -24.31
C GLU A 86 -5.67 27.85 -23.73
N PHE A 87 -5.08 28.96 -23.26
CA PHE A 87 -5.81 30.15 -22.82
C PHE A 87 -6.72 30.63 -23.95
N ASN A 88 -7.96 30.16 -23.99
CA ASN A 88 -9.00 30.71 -24.85
C ASN A 88 -9.66 31.87 -24.09
N PHE A 89 -9.06 33.05 -24.21
CA PHE A 89 -9.77 34.30 -23.94
C PHE A 89 -10.73 34.55 -25.09
N ASP A 90 -11.86 33.85 -25.11
CA ASP A 90 -12.98 34.25 -25.94
C ASP A 90 -14.23 34.39 -25.06
N ASP A 91 -14.71 35.62 -25.05
CA ASP A 91 -16.05 36.10 -24.73
C ASP A 91 -16.46 36.21 -23.25
N GLU A 92 -16.00 37.31 -22.65
CA GLU A 92 -16.93 38.17 -21.93
C GLU A 92 -18.09 38.54 -22.89
N ASP A 93 -19.28 37.97 -22.71
CA ASP A 93 -20.50 38.66 -23.09
C ASP A 93 -21.66 38.28 -22.18
N PHE A 94 -22.17 39.33 -21.54
CA PHE A 94 -23.25 39.36 -20.58
C PHE A 94 -24.48 39.87 -21.33
N GLU A 95 -25.31 39.02 -21.94
CA GLU A 95 -26.64 39.42 -22.41
C GLU A 95 -27.70 38.30 -22.25
N ASP A 96 -28.84 38.74 -21.74
CA ASP A 96 -30.22 38.22 -21.81
C ASP A 96 -30.67 36.97 -21.02
N PHE A 97 -31.39 37.30 -19.94
CA PHE A 97 -32.58 36.61 -19.46
C PHE A 97 -33.61 36.46 -20.60
N GLU A 98 -34.01 35.22 -20.91
CA GLU A 98 -35.41 34.79 -21.12
C GLU A 98 -35.44 33.36 -21.71
N ASP A 99 -36.05 32.45 -20.95
CA ASP A 99 -36.89 31.32 -21.36
C ASP A 99 -36.57 29.98 -20.68
N GLU A 100 -37.57 29.53 -19.93
CA GLU A 100 -37.62 28.29 -19.17
C GLU A 100 -37.68 27.07 -20.11
N ASP A 101 -36.54 26.41 -20.31
CA ASP A 101 -36.51 24.97 -20.55
C ASP A 101 -35.87 24.30 -19.33
N PHE A 102 -36.66 23.48 -18.62
CA PHE A 102 -36.25 22.73 -17.44
C PHE A 102 -35.32 21.59 -17.86
N ASP A 103 -34.08 21.93 -18.21
CA ASP A 103 -33.01 20.98 -18.44
C ASP A 103 -32.42 20.59 -17.07
N PHE A 104 -32.44 19.29 -16.75
CA PHE A 104 -31.74 18.77 -15.57
C PHE A 104 -30.25 18.87 -15.88
N ASP A 105 -29.68 20.03 -15.58
CA ASP A 105 -28.26 20.31 -15.63
C ASP A 105 -27.55 19.28 -14.74
N THR A 106 -27.12 18.18 -15.34
CA THR A 106 -25.98 17.41 -14.83
C THR A 106 -24.76 18.28 -15.06
N GLY A 107 -24.69 19.40 -14.32
CA GLY A 107 -23.62 20.38 -14.39
C GLY A 107 -22.32 19.63 -14.44
N GLY A 108 -21.63 19.77 -15.57
CA GLY A 108 -20.41 19.03 -15.87
C GLY A 108 -19.52 19.12 -14.66
N VAL A 109 -19.41 18.02 -13.91
CA VAL A 109 -18.61 18.00 -12.68
C VAL A 109 -17.21 18.31 -13.14
N SER A 110 -16.72 19.50 -12.78
CA SER A 110 -15.41 19.99 -13.20
C SER A 110 -14.37 18.92 -12.90
N GLU A 111 -13.35 18.74 -13.74
CA GLU A 111 -12.32 17.71 -13.51
C GLU A 111 -11.67 17.88 -12.13
N ASN A 112 -11.58 19.12 -11.65
CA ASN A 112 -11.17 19.48 -10.31
C ASN A 112 -12.06 18.86 -9.20
N ASP A 113 -13.38 18.79 -9.39
CA ASP A 113 -14.29 18.13 -8.44
C ASP A 113 -14.13 16.61 -8.42
N LYS A 114 -13.79 15.99 -9.57
CA LYS A 114 -13.48 14.55 -9.63
C LYS A 114 -12.19 14.23 -8.86
N VAL A 115 -11.14 15.01 -9.08
CA VAL A 115 -9.87 14.90 -8.35
C VAL A 115 -10.09 15.10 -6.85
N LEU A 116 -10.83 16.16 -6.46
CA LEU A 116 -11.11 16.45 -5.06
C LEU A 116 -11.90 15.32 -4.38
N ARG A 117 -12.92 14.76 -5.05
CA ARG A 117 -13.67 13.61 -4.53
C ARG A 117 -12.78 12.38 -4.35
N GLY A 118 -11.90 12.08 -5.31
CA GLY A 118 -10.95 10.97 -5.23
C GLY A 118 -9.99 11.11 -4.04
N VAL A 119 -9.42 12.31 -3.87
CA VAL A 119 -8.54 12.64 -2.74
C VAL A 119 -9.28 12.50 -1.41
N VAL A 120 -10.49 13.06 -1.28
CA VAL A 120 -11.27 13.01 -0.04
C VAL A 120 -11.67 11.56 0.30
N GLN A 121 -12.16 10.80 -0.67
CA GLN A 121 -12.54 9.40 -0.47
C GLN A 121 -11.33 8.54 -0.06
N GLY A 122 -10.20 8.70 -0.74
CA GLY A 122 -8.95 8.03 -0.41
C GLY A 122 -8.44 8.40 0.98
N ALA A 123 -8.50 9.69 1.34
CA ALA A 123 -8.08 10.19 2.64
C ALA A 123 -8.96 9.65 3.78
N LEU A 124 -10.28 9.62 3.60
CA LEU A 124 -11.20 9.04 4.59
C LEU A 124 -10.96 7.55 4.78
N ALA A 125 -10.77 6.80 3.69
CA ALA A 125 -10.43 5.38 3.75
C ALA A 125 -9.09 5.14 4.46
N LEU A 126 -8.08 5.97 4.16
CA LEU A 126 -6.75 5.92 4.79
C LEU A 126 -6.83 6.23 6.29
N LEU A 127 -7.61 7.24 6.68
CA LEU A 127 -7.84 7.59 8.08
C LEU A 127 -8.55 6.46 8.83
N ALA A 128 -9.61 5.88 8.25
CA ALA A 128 -10.33 4.77 8.86
C ALA A 128 -9.44 3.53 9.04
N ALA A 129 -8.75 3.11 7.98
CA ALA A 129 -7.83 1.97 8.02
C ALA A 129 -6.65 2.24 8.98
N GLY A 130 -6.10 3.45 8.94
CA GLY A 130 -5.04 3.90 9.84
C GLY A 130 -5.47 3.87 11.30
N ALA A 131 -6.67 4.33 11.64
CA ALA A 131 -7.21 4.29 13.00
C ALA A 131 -7.33 2.85 13.52
N VAL A 132 -7.89 1.94 12.71
CA VAL A 132 -8.00 0.51 13.05
C VAL A 132 -6.62 -0.11 13.24
N LEU A 133 -5.67 0.19 12.35
CA LEU A 133 -4.30 -0.31 12.41
C LEU A 133 -3.59 0.19 13.68
N LEU A 134 -3.68 1.49 13.98
CA LEU A 134 -3.07 2.08 15.17
C LEU A 134 -3.65 1.49 16.46
N PHE A 135 -4.97 1.32 16.52
CA PHE A 135 -5.64 0.69 17.66
C PHE A 135 -5.13 -0.74 17.89
N HIS A 136 -5.16 -1.58 16.85
CA HIS A 136 -4.75 -2.98 16.97
C HIS A 136 -3.23 -3.15 17.14
N HIS A 137 -2.42 -2.25 16.58
CA HIS A 137 -0.96 -2.28 16.74
C HIS A 137 -0.53 -1.86 18.15
N ARG A 138 -1.17 -0.85 18.74
CA ARG A 138 -0.97 -0.51 20.15
C ARG A 138 -1.34 -1.69 21.04
N ARG A 139 -2.50 -2.29 20.77
CA ARG A 139 -2.98 -3.46 21.50
C ARG A 139 -2.03 -4.64 21.40
N ARG A 140 -1.53 -4.95 20.20
CA ARG A 140 -0.53 -6.01 19.95
C ARG A 140 0.73 -5.80 20.80
N ARG A 141 1.23 -4.56 20.89
CA ARG A 141 2.42 -4.24 21.71
C ARG A 141 2.19 -4.50 23.19
N GLU A 142 1.03 -4.12 23.72
CA GLU A 142 0.65 -4.38 25.11
C GLU A 142 0.70 -5.88 25.42
N TYR A 143 0.08 -6.72 24.59
CA TYR A 143 0.06 -8.17 24.80
C TYR A 143 1.42 -8.84 24.60
N SER A 144 2.22 -8.35 23.64
CA SER A 144 3.58 -8.89 23.43
C SER A 144 4.53 -8.58 24.59
N ALA A 145 4.20 -7.60 25.44
CA ALA A 145 4.98 -7.22 26.61
C ALA A 145 4.60 -8.02 27.87
N GLU A 146 3.55 -8.86 27.83
CA GLU A 146 3.15 -9.65 28.99
C GLU A 146 4.18 -10.75 29.33
N PRO A 147 4.46 -10.99 30.63
CA PRO A 147 5.28 -12.12 31.05
C PRO A 147 4.71 -13.45 30.55
N GLY A 148 5.58 -14.29 29.97
CA GLY A 148 5.18 -15.59 29.41
C GLY A 148 4.62 -15.53 27.98
N PHE A 149 4.69 -14.38 27.30
CA PHE A 149 4.40 -14.30 25.87
C PHE A 149 5.41 -15.10 25.05
N ASP A 150 6.71 -14.94 25.32
CA ASP A 150 7.77 -15.62 24.59
C ASP A 150 7.65 -17.14 24.68
N GLY A 151 7.72 -17.81 23.53
CA GLY A 151 7.56 -19.27 23.43
C GLY A 151 6.12 -19.77 23.51
N SER A 152 5.14 -18.91 23.77
CA SER A 152 3.73 -19.28 23.79
C SER A 152 3.16 -19.56 22.38
N ALA A 153 1.96 -20.15 22.33
CA ALA A 153 1.21 -20.29 21.07
C ALA A 153 0.89 -18.92 20.43
N ALA A 154 0.63 -17.89 21.24
CA ALA A 154 0.39 -16.53 20.79
C ALA A 154 1.63 -15.91 20.12
N TRP A 155 2.83 -16.12 20.68
CA TRP A 155 4.09 -15.65 20.09
C TRP A 155 4.38 -16.27 18.72
N ARG A 156 4.08 -17.56 18.53
CA ARG A 156 4.24 -18.21 17.22
C ARG A 156 3.27 -17.64 16.18
N ALA A 157 2.02 -17.41 16.57
CA ALA A 157 1.03 -16.75 15.70
C ALA A 157 1.46 -15.32 15.32
N ASP A 158 2.04 -14.59 16.27
CA ASP A 158 2.58 -13.25 16.04
C ASP A 158 3.76 -13.26 15.06
N ARG A 159 4.71 -14.18 15.23
CA ARG A 159 5.81 -14.36 14.26
C ARG A 159 5.33 -14.77 12.88
N ALA A 160 4.35 -15.68 12.82
CA ALA A 160 3.72 -16.08 11.56
C ALA A 160 3.16 -14.86 10.81
N TYR A 161 2.44 -14.00 11.53
CA TYR A 161 1.95 -12.73 10.99
C TYR A 161 3.07 -11.85 10.43
N ILE A 162 4.16 -11.63 11.19
CA ILE A 162 5.30 -10.82 10.72
C ILE A 162 5.86 -11.36 9.40
N TYR A 163 6.09 -12.67 9.29
CA TYR A 163 6.63 -13.27 8.06
C TYR A 163 5.66 -13.16 6.88
N VAL A 164 4.36 -13.32 7.12
CA VAL A 164 3.34 -13.18 6.07
C VAL A 164 3.23 -11.73 5.60
N VAL A 165 3.29 -10.75 6.50
CA VAL A 165 3.35 -9.33 6.12
C VAL A 165 4.58 -9.05 5.27
N CYS A 166 5.76 -9.54 5.68
CA CYS A 166 7.00 -9.41 4.92
C CYS A 166 6.88 -10.04 3.52
N PHE A 167 6.35 -11.26 3.44
CA PHE A 167 6.14 -11.96 2.17
C PHE A 167 5.23 -11.17 1.22
N THR A 168 4.07 -10.74 1.71
CA THR A 168 3.11 -9.95 0.92
C THR A 168 3.72 -8.62 0.48
N ALA A 169 4.44 -7.93 1.37
CA ALA A 169 5.12 -6.67 1.05
C ALA A 169 6.20 -6.86 -0.04
N VAL A 170 6.97 -7.95 0.01
CA VAL A 170 7.94 -8.29 -1.04
C VAL A 170 7.25 -8.55 -2.38
N LEU A 171 6.14 -9.29 -2.41
CA LEU A 171 5.39 -9.49 -3.64
C LEU A 171 4.92 -8.16 -4.24
N ILE A 172 4.30 -7.30 -3.43
CA ILE A 172 3.86 -5.96 -3.88
C ILE A 172 5.04 -5.16 -4.42
N PHE A 173 6.17 -5.15 -3.72
CA PHE A 173 7.37 -4.47 -4.18
C PHE A 173 7.86 -5.01 -5.53
N LEU A 174 7.91 -6.34 -5.72
CA LEU A 174 8.36 -6.94 -6.98
C LEU A 174 7.43 -6.59 -8.15
N PHE A 175 6.11 -6.63 -7.93
CA PHE A 175 5.14 -6.20 -8.95
C PHE A 175 5.30 -4.71 -9.27
N ALA A 176 5.32 -3.85 -8.25
CA ALA A 176 5.44 -2.40 -8.43
C ALA A 176 6.77 -2.02 -9.11
N ALA A 177 7.88 -2.65 -8.73
CA ALA A 177 9.19 -2.43 -9.36
C ALA A 177 9.22 -2.96 -10.81
N GLY A 178 8.62 -4.12 -11.07
CA GLY A 178 8.51 -4.69 -12.41
C GLY A 178 7.74 -3.78 -13.36
N PHE A 179 6.49 -3.41 -13.01
CA PHE A 179 5.69 -2.49 -13.81
C PHE A 179 6.29 -1.07 -13.85
N GLY A 180 6.88 -0.60 -12.75
CA GLY A 180 7.53 0.70 -12.69
C GLY A 180 8.73 0.79 -13.64
N SER A 181 9.51 -0.30 -13.75
CA SER A 181 10.64 -0.35 -14.69
C SER A 181 10.19 -0.26 -16.15
N TYR A 182 9.05 -0.84 -16.51
CA TYR A 182 8.47 -0.70 -17.84
C TYR A 182 8.13 0.75 -18.18
N ASN A 183 7.59 1.50 -17.21
CA ASN A 183 7.26 2.91 -17.36
C ASN A 183 8.50 3.82 -17.53
N ILE A 184 9.68 3.43 -17.01
CA ILE A 184 10.94 4.13 -17.30
C ILE A 184 11.27 4.05 -18.79
N PHE A 185 11.06 2.89 -19.42
CA PHE A 185 11.31 2.73 -20.85
C PHE A 185 10.32 3.53 -21.71
N LYS A 186 9.03 3.55 -21.34
CA LYS A 186 8.03 4.43 -21.99
C LYS A 186 8.44 5.91 -21.92
N LEU A 187 8.98 6.35 -20.78
CA LEU A 187 9.46 7.72 -20.60
C LEU A 187 10.70 8.01 -21.46
N ALA A 188 11.63 7.06 -21.60
CA ALA A 188 12.86 7.26 -22.37
C ALA A 188 12.60 7.29 -23.89
N GLY A 189 11.69 6.46 -24.39
CA GLY A 189 11.47 6.28 -25.83
C GLY A 189 10.00 6.11 -26.20
N PRO A 190 9.14 7.12 -26.03
CA PRO A 190 7.69 7.01 -26.26
C PRO A 190 7.34 6.52 -27.67
N GLY A 191 8.11 6.93 -28.70
CA GLY A 191 7.86 6.54 -30.10
C GLY A 191 8.10 5.06 -30.45
N VAL A 192 8.62 4.25 -29.51
CA VAL A 192 8.72 2.79 -29.68
C VAL A 192 7.47 2.08 -29.16
N PHE A 193 6.79 2.68 -28.19
CA PHE A 193 5.69 2.05 -27.45
C PHE A 193 4.32 2.53 -27.91
N ASP A 194 4.24 3.70 -28.54
CA ASP A 194 3.02 4.22 -29.12
C ASP A 194 3.32 5.14 -30.33
N SER A 195 2.41 5.13 -31.30
CA SER A 195 2.44 5.98 -32.50
C SER A 195 1.73 7.33 -32.32
N GLY A 196 1.15 7.59 -31.14
CA GLY A 196 0.44 8.82 -30.78
C GLY A 196 1.33 10.00 -30.33
N ASP A 197 0.71 11.00 -29.70
CA ASP A 197 1.42 12.17 -29.17
C ASP A 197 2.43 11.76 -28.08
N SER A 198 3.71 11.98 -28.38
CA SER A 198 4.82 11.69 -27.46
C SER A 198 4.73 12.44 -26.12
N SER A 199 4.03 13.58 -26.07
CA SER A 199 3.87 14.35 -24.83
C SER A 199 2.86 13.68 -23.89
N GLY A 200 1.72 13.22 -24.41
CA GLY A 200 0.71 12.47 -23.66
C GLY A 200 1.26 11.16 -23.09
N VAL A 201 2.00 10.39 -23.89
CA VAL A 201 2.62 9.13 -23.46
C VAL A 201 3.61 9.35 -22.31
N ARG A 202 4.44 10.40 -22.38
CA ARG A 202 5.41 10.72 -21.32
C ARG A 202 4.72 11.12 -20.02
N LYS A 203 3.63 11.89 -20.08
CA LYS A 203 2.85 12.32 -18.89
C LYS A 203 2.16 11.13 -18.22
N SER A 204 1.49 10.28 -18.99
CA SER A 204 0.88 9.04 -18.47
C SER A 204 1.94 8.13 -17.84
N ALA A 205 3.06 7.89 -18.52
CA ALA A 205 4.15 7.09 -17.98
C ALA A 205 4.74 7.68 -16.68
N LEU A 206 4.86 9.01 -16.58
CA LEU A 206 5.32 9.69 -15.37
C LEU A 206 4.32 9.53 -14.21
N GLN A 207 3.02 9.71 -14.48
CA GLN A 207 1.95 9.55 -13.49
C GLN A 207 1.92 8.12 -12.92
N GLU A 208 1.95 7.12 -13.80
CA GLU A 208 2.03 5.72 -13.41
C GLU A 208 3.30 5.43 -12.62
N LEU A 209 4.45 5.96 -13.06
CA LEU A 209 5.73 5.76 -12.40
C LEU A 209 5.74 6.35 -10.98
N LEU A 210 5.18 7.54 -10.78
CA LEU A 210 5.07 8.14 -9.44
C LEU A 210 4.19 7.29 -8.51
N THR A 211 3.08 6.80 -9.03
CA THR A 211 2.13 5.97 -8.26
C THR A 211 2.76 4.61 -7.90
N LEU A 212 3.43 3.95 -8.85
CA LEU A 212 4.13 2.69 -8.63
C LEU A 212 5.38 2.88 -7.75
N ALA A 213 6.09 4.00 -7.88
CA ALA A 213 7.22 4.33 -7.01
C ALA A 213 6.75 4.50 -5.56
N TRP A 214 5.65 5.22 -5.32
CA TRP A 214 5.06 5.31 -3.98
C TRP A 214 4.71 3.94 -3.44
N LEU A 215 4.02 3.11 -4.22
CA LEU A 215 3.63 1.77 -3.80
C LEU A 215 4.85 0.90 -3.46
N ALA A 216 5.89 0.93 -4.28
CA ALA A 216 7.13 0.20 -4.05
C ALA A 216 7.84 0.67 -2.78
N LEU A 217 7.95 2.00 -2.57
CA LEU A 217 8.58 2.57 -1.38
C LEU A 217 7.79 2.26 -0.11
N ALA A 218 6.47 2.36 -0.15
CA ALA A 218 5.60 2.04 0.97
C ALA A 218 5.67 0.54 1.33
N ALA A 219 5.63 -0.34 0.32
CA ALA A 219 5.82 -1.78 0.52
C ALA A 219 7.20 -2.12 1.11
N LEU A 220 8.27 -1.48 0.61
CA LEU A 220 9.61 -1.63 1.14
C LEU A 220 9.71 -1.14 2.60
N GLY A 221 9.06 -0.02 2.91
CA GLY A 221 8.96 0.52 4.27
C GLY A 221 8.26 -0.45 5.23
N ILE A 222 7.14 -1.04 4.80
CA ILE A 222 6.43 -2.08 5.55
C ILE A 222 7.34 -3.29 5.79
N PHE A 223 7.97 -3.83 4.73
CA PHE A 223 8.91 -4.94 4.85
C PHE A 223 10.01 -4.62 5.84
N ARG A 224 10.66 -3.46 5.71
CA ARG A 224 11.77 -3.06 6.58
C ARG A 224 11.32 -2.96 8.03
N TYR A 225 10.16 -2.36 8.29
CA TYR A 225 9.60 -2.20 9.63
C TYR A 225 9.32 -3.54 10.32
N TYR A 226 8.72 -4.49 9.61
CA TYR A 226 8.38 -5.81 10.15
C TYR A 226 9.58 -6.74 10.21
N TRP A 227 10.51 -6.65 9.26
CA TRP A 227 11.77 -7.41 9.27
C TRP A 227 12.64 -7.06 10.48
N LEU A 228 12.71 -5.78 10.86
CA LEU A 228 13.44 -5.35 12.05
C LEU A 228 12.82 -5.87 13.35
N GLN A 229 11.49 -6.03 13.39
CA GLN A 229 10.81 -6.63 14.54
C GLN A 229 11.04 -8.15 14.66
N ALA A 230 11.23 -8.85 13.54
CA ALA A 230 11.48 -10.29 13.55
C ALA A 230 12.83 -10.66 14.21
N ASN A 231 13.82 -9.75 14.15
CA ASN A 231 15.22 -9.99 14.56
C ASN A 231 15.74 -9.02 15.64
N PRO A 232 15.17 -8.99 16.87
CA PRO A 232 15.69 -8.11 17.94
C PRO A 232 17.15 -8.40 18.31
N SER A 233 17.58 -9.66 18.19
CA SER A 233 18.91 -10.14 18.62
C SER A 233 20.09 -9.62 17.80
N ALA A 234 19.86 -9.05 16.61
CA ALA A 234 20.95 -8.46 15.81
C ALA A 234 21.39 -7.08 16.33
N ALA A 235 20.53 -6.38 17.07
CA ALA A 235 20.82 -5.05 17.63
C ALA A 235 21.47 -5.10 19.02
N THR A 236 21.40 -6.24 19.71
CA THR A 236 21.77 -6.34 21.13
C THR A 236 22.42 -7.69 21.44
N ASP A 237 23.51 -8.05 20.75
CA ASP A 237 24.35 -9.17 21.17
C ASP A 237 25.61 -8.68 21.91
N PRO A 238 25.55 -8.45 23.23
CA PRO A 238 26.73 -8.18 24.04
C PRO A 238 27.65 -9.41 24.19
N ALA A 239 27.21 -10.61 23.81
CA ALA A 239 28.03 -11.82 23.92
C ALA A 239 29.14 -11.87 22.85
N LYS A 240 29.01 -11.10 21.76
CA LYS A 240 30.09 -10.90 20.77
C LYS A 240 31.10 -9.83 21.18
N ALA A 241 30.82 -9.05 22.23
CA ALA A 241 31.67 -7.97 22.74
C ALA A 241 32.47 -8.35 24.01
N ALA A 242 32.21 -9.49 24.64
CA ALA A 242 32.96 -9.93 25.80
C ALA A 242 34.19 -10.77 25.37
N PRO A 243 35.44 -10.31 25.60
CA PRO A 243 36.60 -11.18 25.42
C PRO A 243 36.50 -12.35 26.40
N ALA A 244 36.60 -13.58 25.88
CA ALA A 244 36.57 -14.81 26.67
C ALA A 244 37.57 -14.71 27.84
N LYS A 245 37.05 -14.56 29.06
CA LYS A 245 37.87 -14.68 30.28
C LYS A 245 38.40 -16.11 30.33
N LYS A 246 39.69 -16.29 30.01
CA LYS A 246 40.41 -17.54 30.21
C LYS A 246 40.27 -17.97 31.68
N ALA A 247 39.72 -19.17 31.90
CA ALA A 247 39.63 -19.76 33.22
C ALA A 247 41.05 -19.97 33.81
N PRO A 248 41.27 -19.74 35.11
CA PRO A 248 42.57 -19.95 35.73
C PRO A 248 42.91 -21.44 35.77
N ALA A 249 44.09 -21.78 35.27
CA ALA A 249 44.65 -23.12 35.32
C ALA A 249 44.77 -23.58 36.79
N LYS A 250 44.07 -24.67 37.13
CA LYS A 250 44.30 -25.39 38.39
C LYS A 250 45.74 -25.90 38.40
N LYS A 251 46.59 -25.30 39.24
CA LYS A 251 47.87 -25.92 39.61
C LYS A 251 47.57 -27.14 40.49
N ARG A 252 48.06 -28.29 40.04
CA ARG A 252 48.14 -29.53 40.83
C ARG A 252 49.29 -29.42 41.81
#